data_AF-A0A967JA67-F1
#
_entry.id   AF-A0A967JA67-F1
#
_cell.length_a   1.000
_cell.length_b   1.000
_cell.length_c   1.000
_cell.angle_alpha   90.00
_cell.angle_beta   90.00
_cell.angle_gamma   90.00
#
_symmetry.space_group_name_H-M   'P 1'
#
loop_
_entity.id
_entity.type
_entity.pdbx_description
1 polymer ?
#
loop_
_entity_poly.entity_id
_entity_poly.type
_entity_poly.pdbx_seq_one_letter_code
_entity_poly.pdbx_strand_id
1 'polypeptide(L)' 'MIDSMTHDGLWCAFDHCTMGESSDLKNVKLGIGRDEQDAWSAESHARAAEATDSGVLDGEIIPV' A
#
# COMPACT_ATOMS: atom_id res chain seq x y z
N MET A 1 5.69 13.96 -23.12
CA MET A 1 5.62 14.37 -21.71
C MET A 1 5.52 13.09 -20.88
N ILE A 2 6.34 12.94 -19.85
CA ILE A 2 6.40 11.73 -19.00
C ILE A 2 5.85 12.12 -17.62
N ASP A 3 5.03 11.26 -17.03
CA ASP A 3 4.55 11.40 -15.65
C ASP A 3 5.70 11.00 -14.70
N SER A 4 6.26 11.97 -13.99
CA SER A 4 7.44 11.73 -13.14
C SER A 4 7.13 10.89 -11.92
N MET A 5 5.93 11.01 -11.34
CA MET A 5 5.53 10.20 -10.18
C MET A 5 5.49 8.72 -10.55
N THR A 6 4.90 8.41 -11.71
CA THR A 6 4.83 7.04 -12.22
C THR A 6 6.20 6.54 -12.64
N HIS A 7 6.92 7.33 -13.46
CA HIS A 7 8.20 6.92 -14.04
C HIS A 7 9.30 6.72 -12.99
N ASP A 8 9.42 7.65 -12.03
CA ASP A 8 10.52 7.64 -11.06
C ASP A 8 10.17 6.87 -9.78
N GLY A 9 8.87 6.75 -9.43
CA GLY A 9 8.43 6.19 -8.15
C GLY A 9 7.67 4.87 -8.22
N LEU A 10 6.85 4.64 -9.26
CA LEU A 10 5.91 3.51 -9.31
C LEU A 10 6.12 2.53 -10.46
N TRP A 11 7.18 2.71 -11.26
CA TRP A 11 7.52 1.87 -12.39
C TRP A 11 8.75 1.01 -12.10
N CYS A 12 8.65 -0.30 -12.33
CA CYS A 12 9.79 -1.22 -12.19
C CYS A 12 10.75 -1.03 -13.36
N ALA A 13 11.97 -0.56 -13.07
CA ALA A 13 13.00 -0.40 -14.10
C ALA A 13 13.52 -1.72 -14.69
N PHE A 14 13.26 -2.86 -14.05
CA PHE A 14 13.74 -4.17 -14.50
C PHE A 14 12.66 -4.95 -15.25
N ASP A 15 11.49 -5.09 -14.63
CA ASP A 15 10.37 -5.88 -15.15
C ASP A 15 9.48 -5.07 -16.09
N HIS A 16 9.71 -3.77 -16.20
CA HIS A 16 8.95 -2.84 -17.06
C HIS A 16 7.43 -2.92 -16.83
N CYS A 17 7.03 -2.88 -15.56
CA CYS A 17 5.63 -2.91 -15.14
C CYS A 17 5.37 -1.97 -13.96
N THR A 18 4.10 -1.72 -13.65
CA THR A 18 3.73 -0.93 -12.47
C THR A 18 3.94 -1.71 -11.18
N MET A 19 4.17 -1.03 -10.05
CA MET A 19 4.26 -1.69 -8.74
C MET A 19 2.98 -2.47 -8.38
N GLY A 20 1.81 -2.00 -8.81
CA GLY A 20 0.53 -2.70 -8.63
C GLY A 20 0.52 -4.03 -9.37
N GLU A 21 0.86 -4.03 -10.66
CA GLU A 21 0.96 -5.25 -11.46
C GLU A 21 1.98 -6.25 -10.89
N SER A 22 3.14 -5.76 -10.44
CA SER A 22 4.15 -6.59 -9.76
C SER A 22 3.57 -7.28 -8.51
N SER A 23 2.73 -6.58 -7.75
CA SER A 23 2.08 -7.10 -6.55
C SER A 23 1.04 -8.15 -6.90
N ASP A 24 0.19 -7.89 -7.90
CA ASP A 24 -0.82 -8.83 -8.38
C ASP A 24 -0.20 -10.15 -8.85
N LEU A 25 0.89 -10.08 -9.63
CA LEU A 25 1.60 -11.27 -10.10
C LEU A 25 2.21 -12.10 -8.95
N LYS A 26 2.62 -11.46 -7.85
CA LYS A 26 3.12 -12.15 -6.66
C LYS A 26 1.99 -12.75 -5.84
N ASN A 27 0.88 -12.02 -5.66
CA ASN A 27 -0.30 -12.51 -4.93
C ASN A 27 -0.84 -13.80 -5.56
N VAL A 28 -0.89 -13.87 -6.89
CA VAL A 28 -1.26 -15.10 -7.62
C VAL A 28 -0.34 -16.26 -7.27
N LYS A 29 0.98 -16.05 -7.27
CA LYS A 29 1.98 -17.10 -6.94
C LYS A 29 1.90 -17.56 -5.48
N LEU A 30 1.51 -16.65 -4.58
CA LEU A 30 1.36 -16.91 -3.15
C LEU A 30 -0.02 -17.47 -2.79
N GLY A 31 -0.97 -17.50 -3.73
CA GLY A 31 -2.34 -17.94 -3.48
C GLY A 31 -3.17 -16.95 -2.65
N ILE A 32 -2.76 -15.69 -2.60
CA ILE A 32 -3.45 -14.64 -1.83
C ILE A 32 -4.66 -14.15 -2.65
N GLY A 33 -5.85 -14.49 -2.16
CA GLY A 33 -7.12 -14.18 -2.83
C GLY A 33 -7.55 -12.73 -2.65
N ARG A 34 -8.58 -12.31 -3.40
CA ARG A 34 -9.17 -10.97 -3.27
C ARG A 34 -9.83 -10.77 -1.91
N ASP A 35 -10.60 -11.74 -1.44
CA ASP A 35 -11.32 -11.64 -0.16
C ASP A 35 -10.35 -11.49 1.03
N GLU A 36 -9.19 -12.16 0.97
CA GLU A 36 -8.14 -12.04 1.98
C GLU A 36 -7.50 -10.65 1.97
N GLN A 37 -7.20 -10.11 0.78
CA GLN A 37 -6.69 -8.75 0.62
C GLN A 37 -7.67 -7.70 1.17
N ASP A 38 -8.96 -7.86 0.87
CA ASP A 38 -10.01 -6.95 1.34
C ASP A 38 -10.17 -7.03 2.86
N ALA A 39 -10.19 -8.23 3.43
CA ALA A 39 -10.27 -8.42 4.87
C ALA A 39 -9.09 -7.77 5.60
N TRP A 40 -7.86 -7.95 5.08
CA TRP A 40 -6.67 -7.31 5.62
C TRP A 40 -6.73 -5.78 5.52
N SER A 41 -7.15 -5.24 4.38
CA SER A 41 -7.27 -3.81 4.18
C SER A 41 -8.30 -3.19 5.13
N ALA A 42 -9.47 -3.81 5.30
CA ALA A 42 -10.49 -3.34 6.23
C ALA A 42 -9.99 -3.31 7.68
N GLU A 43 -9.30 -4.37 8.11
CA GLU A 43 -8.70 -4.44 9.45
C GLU A 43 -7.59 -3.39 9.63
N SER A 44 -6.75 -3.18 8.61
CA SER A 44 -5.72 -2.13 8.63
C SER A 44 -6.34 -0.74 8.80
N HIS A 45 -7.47 -0.46 8.13
CA HIS A 45 -8.19 0.79 8.28
C HIS A 45 -8.80 0.96 9.67
N ALA A 46 -9.40 -0.11 10.22
CA ALA A 46 -9.95 -0.07 11.59
C ALA A 46 -8.87 0.25 12.63
N ARG A 47 -7.71 -0.39 12.53
CA ARG A 47 -6.57 -0.14 13.44
C ARG A 47 -6.01 1.27 13.32
N ALA A 48 -5.90 1.79 12.09
CA ALA A 48 -5.42 3.15 11.87
C ALA A 48 -6.36 4.19 12.49
N ALA A 49 -7.67 3.99 12.39
CA ALA A 49 -8.67 4.84 13.03
C ALA A 49 -8.54 4.79 14.56
N GLU A 50 -8.47 3.59 15.15
CA GLU A 50 -8.31 3.43 16.60
C GLU A 50 -7.01 4.06 17.13
N ALA A 51 -5.88 3.84 16.44
CA ALA A 51 -4.59 4.42 16.82
C ALA A 51 -4.60 5.96 16.77
N THR A 52 -5.32 6.53 15.80
CA THR A 52 -5.50 7.97 15.68
C THR A 52 -6.37 8.51 16.81
N ASP A 53 -7.53 7.89 17.07
CA ASP A 53 -8.49 8.32 18.10
C ASP A 53 -7.92 8.21 19.52
N SER A 54 -7.04 7.21 19.75
CA SER A 54 -6.39 6.98 21.05
C SER A 54 -5.10 7.77 21.26
N GLY A 55 -4.67 8.57 20.28
CA GLY A 55 -3.45 9.39 20.37
C GLY A 55 -2.14 8.58 20.32
N VAL A 56 -2.17 7.35 19.84
CA VAL A 56 -0.98 6.49 19.72
C VAL A 56 0.08 7.12 18.82
N LEU A 57 -0.35 7.88 17.81
CA LEU A 57 0.53 8.51 16.82
C LEU A 57 1.02 9.91 17.24
N ASP A 58 0.54 10.46 18.36
CA ASP A 58 0.82 11.85 18.77
C ASP A 58 2.32 12.09 19.05
N GLY A 59 3.05 11.04 19.45
CA GLY A 59 4.49 11.12 19.73
C GLY A 59 5.37 11.20 18.48
N GLU A 60 4.86 10.79 17.31
CA GLU A 60 5.63 10.74 16.05
C GLU A 60 5.18 11.80 15.03
N ILE A 61 4.00 12.41 15.20
CA ILE A 61 3.46 13.43 14.30
C ILE A 61 3.84 14.84 14.78
N ILE A 62 4.62 15.57 13.98
CA ILE A 62 4.94 16.99 14.19
C ILE A 62 4.05 17.86 13.29
N PRO A 63 3.43 18.93 13.81
CA PRO A 63 2.63 19.84 12.98
C PRO A 63 3.50 20.56 11.95
N VAL A 64 2.93 20.76 10.75
CA VAL A 64 3.56 21.46 9.62
C VAL A 64 2.86 22.80 9.39
#